data_AF-M0M480-F1
#
_entry.id   AF-M0M480-F1
#
_cell.length_a   1.000
_cell.length_b   1.000
_cell.length_c   1.000
_cell.angle_alpha   90.00
_cell.angle_beta   90.00
_cell.angle_gamma   90.00
#
_symmetry.space_group_name_H-M   'P 1'
#
loop_
_entity.id
_entity.type
_entity.pdbx_description
1 polymer ?
#
loop_
_entity_poly.entity_id
_entity_poly.type
_entity_poly.pdbx_seq_one_letter_code
_entity_poly.pdbx_strand_id
1 'polypeptide(L)' 'MPLGVDEAGKGPALGSMFAAAVYCSDPDALPAGIADSKRLEPARREELAEQLRADER' A
#
# COMPACT_ATOMS: atom_id res chain seq x y z
N MET A 1 -6.28 -13.39 -10.84
CA MET A 1 -6.89 -12.23 -10.17
C MET A 1 -6.10 -11.95 -8.90
N PRO A 2 -4.91 -11.32 -9.00
CA PRO A 2 -4.11 -10.99 -7.82
C PRO A 2 -4.81 -9.92 -6.98
N LEU A 3 -5.15 -10.26 -5.74
CA LEU A 3 -5.71 -9.36 -4.75
C LEU A 3 -4.82 -9.43 -3.51
N GLY A 4 -4.30 -8.30 -3.07
CA GLY A 4 -3.59 -8.15 -1.79
C GLY A 4 -4.49 -7.51 -0.75
N VAL A 5 -4.41 -7.99 0.49
CA VAL A 5 -5.13 -7.42 1.64
C VAL A 5 -4.17 -7.29 2.82
N ASP A 6 -4.27 -6.19 3.56
CA ASP A 6 -3.45 -5.96 4.76
C ASP A 6 -4.13 -4.96 5.73
N GLU A 7 -3.64 -4.92 6.97
CA GLU A 7 -4.10 -4.02 8.02
C GLU A 7 -2.98 -3.21 8.68
N ALA A 8 -3.34 -2.03 9.20
CA ALA A 8 -2.48 -1.20 10.03
C ALA A 8 -3.23 -0.72 11.28
N GLY A 9 -2.58 -0.78 12.44
CA GLY A 9 -3.16 -0.28 13.69
C GLY A 9 -3.96 -1.31 14.51
N LYS A 10 -3.67 -2.61 14.37
CA LYS A 10 -4.35 -3.67 15.15
C LYS A 10 -4.01 -3.65 16.66
N GLY A 11 -2.77 -3.31 17.01
CA GLY A 11 -2.23 -3.42 18.38
C GLY A 11 -2.26 -2.16 19.27
N PRO A 12 -2.24 -0.91 18.74
CA PRO A 12 -2.28 0.29 19.57
C PRO A 12 -3.54 0.39 20.44
N ALA A 13 -3.39 0.94 21.65
CA ALA A 13 -4.53 1.23 22.55
C ALA A 13 -5.35 2.45 22.12
N LEU A 14 -4.75 3.34 21.33
CA LEU A 14 -5.36 4.57 20.82
C LEU A 14 -5.09 4.68 19.32
N GLY A 15 -6.08 5.23 18.60
CA GLY A 15 -6.06 5.37 17.14
C GLY A 15 -6.94 4.33 16.45
N SER A 16 -7.36 4.65 15.23
CA SER A 16 -8.15 3.75 14.39
C SER A 16 -7.29 2.65 13.79
N MET A 17 -7.90 1.48 13.56
CA MET A 17 -7.34 0.47 12.67
C MET A 17 -7.84 0.73 11.24
N PHE A 18 -6.95 0.52 10.28
CA PHE A 18 -7.24 0.60 8.85
C PHE A 18 -7.02 -0.76 8.21
N ALA A 19 -7.87 -1.11 7.26
CA ALA A 19 -7.69 -2.27 6.39
C ALA A 19 -7.78 -1.79 4.94
N ALA A 20 -6.98 -2.38 4.05
CA ALA A 20 -6.97 -2.05 2.64
C ALA A 20 -6.93 -3.32 1.79
N ALA A 21 -7.52 -3.21 0.60
CA ALA A 21 -7.46 -4.24 -0.43
C ALA A 21 -7.02 -3.58 -1.74
N VAL A 22 -6.10 -4.22 -2.45
CA VAL A 22 -5.59 -3.74 -3.75
C VAL A 22 -5.67 -4.88 -4.74
N TYR A 23 -6.37 -4.63 -5.84
CA TYR A 23 -6.37 -5.51 -7.01
C TYR A 23 -5.30 -5.04 -7.99
N CYS A 24 -4.62 -5.98 -8.64
CA CYS A 24 -3.65 -5.68 -9.67
C CYS A 24 -3.73 -6.75 -10.74
N SER A 25 -4.10 -6.38 -11.96
CA SER A 25 -4.23 -7.32 -13.08
C SER A 25 -2.86 -7.85 -13.55
N ASP A 26 -1.82 -7.01 -13.44
CA ASP A 26 -0.45 -7.27 -13.86
C ASP A 26 0.57 -6.89 -12.76
N PRO A 27 1.16 -7.86 -12.05
CA PRO A 27 2.15 -7.60 -11.00
C PRO A 27 3.41 -6.85 -11.46
N ASP A 28 3.76 -6.93 -12.74
CA ASP A 28 4.92 -6.22 -13.29
C ASP A 28 4.65 -4.72 -13.45
N ALA A 29 3.38 -4.29 -13.37
CA ALA A 29 2.97 -2.89 -13.38
C ALA A 29 3.13 -2.19 -12.02
N LEU A 30 3.51 -2.91 -10.97
CA LEU A 30 3.67 -2.35 -9.63
C LEU A 30 4.83 -1.31 -9.59
N PRO A 31 4.69 -0.22 -8.82
CA PRO A 31 5.74 0.79 -8.71
C PRO A 31 7.05 0.21 -8.17
N ALA A 32 8.17 0.69 -8.71
CA ALA A 32 9.49 0.31 -8.22
C ALA A 32 9.65 0.64 -6.73
N GLY A 33 10.19 -0.31 -5.96
CA GLY A 33 10.42 -0.16 -4.52
C GLY A 33 9.20 -0.46 -3.63
N ILE A 34 8.07 -0.92 -4.18
CA ILE A 34 6.89 -1.30 -3.39
C ILE A 34 7.18 -2.45 -2.40
N ALA A 35 8.03 -3.42 -2.81
CA ALA A 35 8.33 -4.62 -2.03
C ALA A 35 9.09 -4.33 -0.73
N ASP A 36 10.06 -3.41 -0.78
CA ASP A 36 10.86 -2.96 0.36
C ASP A 36 10.35 -1.65 0.96
N SER A 37 9.07 -1.33 0.74
CA SER A 37 8.47 -0.05 1.15
C SER A 37 8.57 0.26 2.64
N LYS A 38 8.78 -0.77 3.49
CA LYS A 38 9.03 -0.62 4.94
C LYS A 38 10.32 0.16 5.27
N ARG A 39 11.26 0.23 4.33
CA ARG A 39 12.53 0.96 4.49
C ARG A 39 12.44 2.41 4.01
N LEU A 40 11.32 2.79 3.40
CA LEU A 40 11.13 4.13 2.85
C LEU A 40 10.73 5.12 3.94
N GLU A 41 11.25 6.34 3.81
CA GLU A 41 10.80 7.47 4.61
C GLU A 41 9.29 7.69 4.46
N PRO A 42 8.60 8.20 5.50
CA PRO A 42 7.15 8.43 5.46
C PRO A 42 6.67 9.19 4.22
N ALA A 43 7.34 10.29 3.86
CA ALA A 43 6.98 11.09 2.68
C ALA A 43 7.01 10.28 1.38
N ARG A 44 7.99 9.39 1.21
CA ARG A 44 8.08 8.54 0.01
C ARG A 44 6.98 7.48 -0.03
N ARG A 45 6.52 7.00 1.13
CA ARG A 45 5.36 6.09 1.20
C ARG A 45 4.05 6.82 0.86
N GLU A 46 3.91 8.08 1.24
CA GLU A 46 2.76 8.92 0.85
C GLU A 46 2.71 9.12 -0.66
N GLU A 47 3.84 9.49 -1.29
CA GLU A 47 3.93 9.61 -2.75
C GLU A 47 3.56 8.31 -3.48
N LEU A 48 4.05 7.16 -3.00
CA LEU A 48 3.70 5.85 -3.56
C LEU A 48 2.21 5.54 -3.38
N ALA A 49 1.64 5.88 -2.23
CA ALA A 49 0.22 5.67 -1.97
C ALA A 49 -0.67 6.55 -2.86
N GLU A 50 -0.26 7.77 -3.16
CA GLU A 50 -0.93 8.64 -4.14
C GLU A 50 -0.85 8.05 -5.56
N GLN A 51 0.33 7.59 -5.98
CA GLN A 51 0.51 6.94 -7.28
C GLN A 51 -0.40 5.72 -7.43
N LEU A 52 -0.46 4.86 -6.41
CA LEU A 52 -1.33 3.67 -6.42
C LEU A 52 -2.82 4.03 -6.47
N ARG A 53 -3.25 5.12 -5.82
CA ARG A 53 -4.66 5.56 -5.84
C ARG A 53 -5.06 6.24 -7.15
N ALA A 54 -4.11 6.86 -7.83
CA ALA A 54 -4.32 7.50 -9.12
C ALA A 54 -4.25 6.51 -10.30
N ASP A 55 -3.78 5.29 -10.05
CA ASP A 55 -3.69 4.23 -11.05
C ASP A 55 -5.03 3.47 -11.16
N GLU A 56 -5.72 3.64 -12.28
CA GLU A 56 -7.04 3.04 -12.53
C GLU A 56 -7.00 1.67 -13.24
N ARG A 57 -5.82 1.07 -13.38
CA ARG A 57 -5.60 -0.19 -14.12
C ARG A 57 -5.88 -1.47 -13.31
#